data_AF-A0AAE3YRF4-F1
#
_entry.id   AF-A0AAE3YRF4-F1
#
_cell.length_a   1.000
_cell.length_b   1.000
_cell.length_c   1.000
_cell.angle_alpha   90.00
_cell.angle_beta   90.00
_cell.angle_gamma   90.00
#
_symmetry.space_group_name_H-M   'P 1'
#
loop_
_entity.id
_entity.type
_entity.pdbx_description
1 polymer ?
#
loop_
_entity_poly.entity_id
_entity_poly.type
_entity_poly.pdbx_seq_one_letter_code
_entity_poly.pdbx_strand_id
1 'polypeptide(L)'
;MTAPVTAARRRRALLLACASFSDPAFPPLRSPEQDVYALRDVLAGPGGSGYEVETLVNCTSQEAELAIERFFRTARPADSHLLYFSCHGVQSPQGDLFFAFTDTQQDFLGATAVSASWVRDRLQASRSKATTMLIDCCFSGAFLRGMQAKSAPAPNVGALMRDLPEGSGVAVLTASGETEFSLEDSASGQFPVVKPSYFTEAIVAGIASGEADATGDGIITVDELYDYVYDRVVSGPSPQRPRKMRSGEGVLIVAQRPPGGWPGRGATWAASRPAPRGVTTHPAPAVAAPARSGADQHAGSAWWTALRAAAVWAGRVLLWLGIAWFLLGALIVGWITWGDGASRDEGSVFFINAMFLIPLITLVCVLVWDVRRLLGRRR
;
A
#
# COMPACT_ATOMS: atom_id res chain seq x y z
N MET A 1 10.93 -55.46 -7.72
CA MET A 1 11.11 -54.04 -7.31
C MET A 1 9.87 -53.30 -7.75
N THR A 2 8.95 -53.03 -6.83
CA THR A 2 7.77 -52.19 -7.09
C THR A 2 8.25 -50.76 -7.26
N ALA A 3 7.90 -50.11 -8.37
CA ALA A 3 8.18 -48.69 -8.57
C ALA A 3 7.63 -47.89 -7.38
N PRO A 4 8.35 -46.90 -6.85
CA PRO A 4 7.83 -46.11 -5.75
C PRO A 4 6.56 -45.43 -6.24
N VAL A 5 5.46 -45.62 -5.50
CA VAL A 5 4.24 -44.83 -5.69
C VAL A 5 4.65 -43.37 -5.54
N THR A 6 4.72 -42.63 -6.65
CA THR A 6 4.96 -41.20 -6.64
C THR A 6 3.86 -40.56 -5.81
N ALA A 7 4.21 -40.11 -4.60
CA ALA A 7 3.27 -39.45 -3.71
C ALA A 7 2.60 -38.29 -4.47
N ALA A 8 1.27 -38.22 -4.43
CA ALA A 8 0.51 -37.20 -5.14
C ALA A 8 1.01 -35.79 -4.78
N ARG A 9 1.21 -34.94 -5.79
CA ARG A 9 1.63 -33.54 -5.62
C ARG A 9 0.56 -32.79 -4.82
N ARG A 10 0.94 -32.26 -3.64
CA ARG A 10 0.06 -31.37 -2.87
C ARG A 10 0.26 -29.94 -3.32
N ARG A 11 -0.83 -29.19 -3.33
CA ARG A 11 -0.81 -27.74 -3.48
C ARG A 11 -1.21 -27.17 -2.13
N ARG A 12 -0.36 -26.37 -1.52
CA ARG A 12 -0.59 -25.84 -0.17
C ARG A 12 -0.52 -24.33 -0.22
N ALA A 13 -1.45 -23.67 0.44
CA ALA A 13 -1.46 -22.22 0.53
C ALA A 13 -1.46 -21.80 1.99
N LEU A 14 -0.62 -20.83 2.34
CA LEU A 14 -0.65 -20.15 3.63
C LEU A 14 -0.97 -18.68 3.38
N LEU A 15 -2.12 -18.23 3.91
CA LEU A 15 -2.61 -16.87 3.75
C LEU A 15 -2.55 -16.15 5.10
N LEU A 16 -1.76 -15.08 5.17
CA LEU A 16 -1.53 -14.31 6.38
C LEU A 16 -2.12 -12.91 6.20
N ALA A 17 -3.00 -12.50 7.10
CA ALA A 17 -3.60 -11.16 7.11
C ALA A 17 -3.48 -10.51 8.49
N CYS A 18 -3.17 -9.22 8.50
CA CYS A 18 -3.21 -8.41 9.72
C CYS A 18 -3.84 -7.05 9.44
N ALA A 19 -5.01 -6.83 10.05
CA ALA A 19 -5.81 -5.62 9.93
C ALA A 19 -5.71 -4.73 11.17
N SER A 20 -5.36 -5.28 12.32
CA SER A 20 -5.32 -4.59 13.61
C SER A 20 -3.96 -4.72 14.29
N PHE A 21 -3.56 -3.67 15.03
CA PHE A 21 -2.24 -3.55 15.63
C PHE A 21 -2.35 -2.95 17.02
N SER A 22 -1.54 -3.44 17.95
CA SER A 22 -1.49 -2.94 19.33
C SER A 22 -0.73 -1.62 19.42
N ASP A 23 0.29 -1.45 18.60
CA ASP A 23 1.06 -0.22 18.50
C ASP A 23 0.29 0.83 17.66
N PRO A 24 -0.05 2.00 18.22
CA PRO A 24 -0.81 3.05 17.52
C PRO A 24 -0.06 3.67 16.34
N ALA A 25 1.24 3.41 16.18
CA ALA A 25 2.01 3.80 15.00
C ALA A 25 1.52 3.11 13.72
N PHE A 26 0.83 1.97 13.83
CA PHE A 26 0.21 1.24 12.72
C PHE A 26 -1.30 1.48 12.70
N PRO A 27 -1.82 2.30 11.77
CA PRO A 27 -3.26 2.45 11.58
C PRO A 27 -3.88 1.12 11.17
N PRO A 28 -5.13 0.83 11.58
CA PRO A 28 -5.82 -0.36 11.14
C PRO A 28 -6.04 -0.34 9.62
N LEU A 29 -5.93 -1.51 9.00
CA LEU A 29 -6.24 -1.76 7.60
C LEU A 29 -7.65 -2.35 7.49
N ARG A 30 -8.35 -2.12 6.38
CA ARG A 30 -9.73 -2.59 6.20
C ARG A 30 -9.78 -3.92 5.45
N SER A 31 -9.07 -3.99 4.34
CA SER A 31 -9.15 -5.08 3.36
C SER A 31 -8.51 -6.43 3.76
N PRO A 32 -7.48 -6.53 4.64
CA PRO A 32 -6.74 -7.79 4.82
C PRO A 32 -7.56 -9.03 5.14
N GLU A 33 -8.58 -8.92 6.00
CA GLU A 33 -9.43 -10.07 6.31
C GLU A 33 -10.22 -10.52 5.08
N GLN A 34 -10.78 -9.56 4.35
CA GLN A 34 -11.58 -9.82 3.17
C GLN A 34 -10.73 -10.32 1.99
N ASP A 35 -9.47 -9.90 1.91
CA ASP A 35 -8.48 -10.39 0.95
C ASP A 35 -8.28 -11.90 1.10
N VAL A 36 -7.91 -12.35 2.30
CA VAL A 36 -7.61 -13.76 2.53
C VAL A 36 -8.85 -14.64 2.43
N TYR A 37 -10.03 -14.13 2.81
CA TYR A 37 -11.27 -14.88 2.61
C TYR A 37 -11.62 -15.05 1.12
N ALA A 38 -11.54 -13.98 0.34
CA ALA A 38 -11.81 -14.06 -1.10
C ALA A 38 -10.80 -14.97 -1.82
N LEU A 39 -9.51 -14.84 -1.49
CA LEU A 39 -8.46 -15.65 -2.08
C LEU A 39 -8.56 -17.12 -1.64
N ARG A 40 -8.85 -17.40 -0.37
CA ARG A 40 -9.11 -18.77 0.13
C ARG A 40 -10.24 -19.42 -0.65
N ASP A 41 -11.37 -18.74 -0.80
CA ASP A 41 -12.56 -19.29 -1.46
C ASP A 41 -12.24 -19.67 -2.91
N VAL A 42 -11.48 -18.82 -3.60
CA VAL A 42 -11.04 -19.10 -4.95
C VAL A 42 -10.02 -20.23 -4.99
N LEU A 43 -9.01 -20.30 -4.11
CA LEU A 43 -7.96 -21.35 -4.12
C LEU A 43 -8.42 -22.72 -3.59
N ALA A 44 -9.36 -22.76 -2.64
CA ALA A 44 -9.90 -24.01 -2.10
C ALA A 44 -11.09 -24.53 -2.92
N GLY A 45 -11.74 -23.66 -3.70
CA GLY A 45 -12.94 -23.98 -4.47
C GLY A 45 -12.69 -24.97 -5.61
N PRO A 46 -13.77 -25.44 -6.28
CA PRO A 46 -13.66 -26.35 -7.41
C PRO A 46 -12.76 -25.82 -8.53
N GLY A 47 -12.87 -24.51 -8.84
CA GLY A 47 -11.99 -23.80 -9.79
C GLY A 47 -10.65 -23.34 -9.21
N GLY A 48 -10.42 -23.64 -7.94
CA GLY A 48 -9.29 -23.22 -7.13
C GLY A 48 -8.07 -24.08 -7.20
N SER A 49 -8.09 -25.10 -8.04
CA SER A 49 -6.91 -25.92 -8.33
C SER A 49 -6.50 -26.84 -7.18
N GLY A 50 -7.32 -26.99 -6.14
CA GLY A 50 -7.14 -28.01 -5.09
C GLY A 50 -6.06 -27.66 -4.07
N TYR A 51 -5.95 -26.40 -3.66
CA TYR A 51 -5.05 -26.04 -2.55
C TYR A 51 -5.61 -26.50 -1.20
N GLU A 52 -4.74 -27.07 -0.39
CA GLU A 52 -4.89 -27.14 1.07
C GLU A 52 -4.57 -25.75 1.64
N VAL A 53 -5.58 -24.97 1.98
CA VAL A 53 -5.43 -23.56 2.41
C VAL A 53 -5.47 -23.44 3.94
N GLU A 54 -4.42 -22.85 4.52
CA GLU A 54 -4.36 -22.39 5.90
C GLU A 54 -4.45 -20.86 5.92
N THR A 55 -5.21 -20.29 6.86
CA THR A 55 -5.41 -18.84 6.95
C THR A 55 -5.23 -18.39 8.40
N LEU A 56 -4.38 -17.39 8.63
CA LEU A 56 -4.26 -16.71 9.91
C LEU A 56 -4.60 -15.23 9.72
N VAL A 57 -5.52 -14.74 10.55
CA VAL A 57 -6.00 -13.35 10.54
C VAL A 57 -5.74 -12.74 11.91
N ASN A 58 -5.13 -11.56 11.95
CA ASN A 58 -4.81 -10.84 13.19
C ASN A 58 -4.09 -11.75 14.20
N CYS A 59 -3.13 -12.56 13.74
CA CYS A 59 -2.26 -13.32 14.61
C CYS A 59 -1.08 -12.47 15.10
N THR A 60 -0.34 -12.99 16.07
CA THR A 60 0.95 -12.44 16.51
C THR A 60 2.06 -12.80 15.53
N SER A 61 3.16 -12.05 15.57
CA SER A 61 4.38 -12.32 14.82
C SER A 61 4.91 -13.73 15.07
N GLN A 62 4.91 -14.19 16.32
CA GLN A 62 5.33 -15.54 16.72
C GLN A 62 4.45 -16.64 16.09
N GLU A 63 3.13 -16.47 16.10
CA GLU A 63 2.21 -17.43 15.48
C GLU A 63 2.42 -17.49 13.96
N ALA A 64 2.63 -16.34 13.32
CA ALA A 64 2.94 -16.26 11.90
C ALA A 64 4.27 -16.96 11.56
N GLU A 65 5.33 -16.71 12.32
CA GLU A 65 6.62 -17.39 12.14
C GLU A 65 6.48 -18.91 12.30
N LEU A 66 5.76 -19.37 13.33
CA LEU A 66 5.54 -20.80 13.54
C LEU A 66 4.76 -21.45 12.38
N ALA A 67 3.76 -20.75 11.83
CA ALA A 67 3.01 -21.21 10.67
C ALA A 67 3.89 -21.29 9.42
N ILE A 68 4.70 -20.26 9.14
CA ILE A 68 5.63 -20.21 8.01
C ILE A 68 6.71 -21.30 8.13
N GLU A 69 7.31 -21.45 9.31
CA GLU A 69 8.29 -22.50 9.61
C GLU A 69 7.69 -23.88 9.35
N ARG A 70 6.51 -24.15 9.90
CA ARG A 70 5.81 -25.42 9.67
C ARG A 70 5.50 -25.64 8.19
N PHE A 71 5.02 -24.60 7.51
CA PHE A 71 4.64 -24.64 6.10
C PHE A 71 5.81 -25.09 5.23
N PHE A 72 6.98 -24.45 5.37
CA PHE A 72 8.16 -24.78 4.56
C PHE A 72 8.88 -26.05 5.01
N ARG A 73 8.95 -26.33 6.32
CA ARG A 73 9.64 -27.51 6.87
C ARG A 73 8.94 -28.83 6.53
N THR A 74 7.62 -28.82 6.42
CA THR A 74 6.81 -30.02 6.10
C THR A 74 6.63 -30.27 4.60
N ALA A 75 7.27 -29.44 3.77
CA ALA A 75 7.22 -29.54 2.33
C ALA A 75 7.89 -30.80 1.79
N ARG A 76 7.30 -31.38 0.73
CA ARG A 76 7.90 -32.45 -0.05
C ARG A 76 8.43 -31.90 -1.38
N PRO A 77 9.41 -32.56 -2.02
CA PRO A 77 10.00 -32.07 -3.27
C PRO A 77 9.00 -31.77 -4.40
N ALA A 78 7.92 -32.57 -4.50
CA ALA A 78 6.89 -32.40 -5.54
C ALA A 78 5.77 -31.43 -5.16
N ASP A 79 5.71 -30.95 -3.91
CA ASP A 79 4.66 -30.02 -3.48
C ASP A 79 4.84 -28.66 -4.18
N SER A 80 3.74 -27.93 -4.37
CA SER A 80 3.80 -26.52 -4.75
C SER A 80 3.10 -25.64 -3.72
N HIS A 81 3.67 -24.48 -3.47
CA HIS A 81 3.25 -23.59 -2.42
C HIS A 81 2.75 -22.26 -2.96
N LEU A 82 1.78 -21.68 -2.27
CA LEU A 82 1.39 -20.28 -2.39
C LEU A 82 1.46 -19.64 -1.00
N LEU A 83 2.30 -18.62 -0.84
CA LEU A 83 2.38 -17.84 0.40
C LEU A 83 1.85 -16.44 0.12
N TYR A 84 0.87 -16.00 0.89
CA TYR A 84 0.20 -14.72 0.71
C TYR A 84 0.30 -13.86 1.98
N PHE A 85 0.63 -12.58 1.83
CA PHE A 85 0.61 -11.59 2.90
C PHE A 85 -0.31 -10.43 2.53
N SER A 86 -1.23 -10.05 3.43
CA SER A 86 -1.94 -8.76 3.41
C SER A 86 -1.81 -8.09 4.78
N CYS A 87 -0.89 -7.13 4.87
CA CYS A 87 -0.58 -6.42 6.12
C CYS A 87 0.30 -5.18 5.83
N HIS A 88 0.68 -4.44 6.88
CA HIS A 88 1.69 -3.40 6.73
C HIS A 88 3.07 -3.99 6.42
N GLY A 89 3.72 -3.45 5.39
CA GLY A 89 5.13 -3.66 5.12
C GLY A 89 5.95 -2.50 5.71
N VAL A 90 6.95 -2.81 6.53
CA VAL A 90 7.77 -1.79 7.21
C VAL A 90 9.22 -1.97 6.81
N GLN A 91 9.89 -0.85 6.55
CA GLN A 91 11.32 -0.83 6.30
C GLN A 91 12.06 -0.22 7.48
N SER A 92 13.07 -0.92 8.02
CA SER A 92 13.95 -0.36 9.03
C SER A 92 14.82 0.76 8.45
N PRO A 93 15.42 1.62 9.28
CA PRO A 93 16.40 2.61 8.83
C PRO A 93 17.60 2.00 8.07
N GLN A 94 17.93 0.74 8.36
CA GLN A 94 19.00 -0.02 7.70
C GLN A 94 18.57 -0.58 6.33
N GLY A 95 17.27 -0.49 6.00
CA GLY A 95 16.71 -0.93 4.74
C GLY A 95 16.11 -2.34 4.78
N ASP A 96 16.08 -3.00 5.94
CA ASP A 96 15.50 -4.33 6.10
C ASP A 96 13.97 -4.28 6.06
N LEU A 97 13.36 -5.25 5.39
CA LEU A 97 11.91 -5.31 5.25
C LEU A 97 11.29 -6.26 6.27
N PHE A 98 10.15 -5.85 6.82
CA PHE A 98 9.38 -6.58 7.81
C PHE A 98 7.89 -6.59 7.44
N PHE A 99 7.19 -7.65 7.82
CA PHE A 99 5.74 -7.75 7.80
C PHE A 99 5.22 -7.55 9.21
N ALA A 100 4.34 -6.57 9.41
CA ALA A 100 3.78 -6.28 10.72
C ALA A 100 2.59 -7.20 11.03
N PHE A 101 2.49 -7.59 12.30
CA PHE A 101 1.44 -8.40 12.90
C PHE A 101 0.90 -7.70 14.16
N THR A 102 -0.09 -8.29 14.83
CA THR A 102 -0.86 -7.61 15.89
C THR A 102 -0.02 -7.05 17.04
N ASP A 103 1.08 -7.71 17.36
CA ASP A 103 2.04 -7.43 18.44
C ASP A 103 3.26 -6.62 17.99
N THR A 104 3.34 -6.25 16.70
CA THR A 104 4.46 -5.48 16.17
C THR A 104 4.54 -4.10 16.80
N GLN A 105 5.74 -3.76 17.27
CA GLN A 105 6.10 -2.44 17.78
C GLN A 105 7.08 -1.76 16.84
N GLN A 106 6.79 -0.52 16.44
CA GLN A 106 7.57 0.20 15.42
C GLN A 106 9.04 0.37 15.82
N ASP A 107 9.30 0.56 17.11
CA ASP A 107 10.67 0.76 17.63
C ASP A 107 11.43 -0.56 17.82
N PHE A 108 10.75 -1.71 17.73
CA PHE A 108 11.31 -3.04 18.01
C PHE A 108 11.00 -4.05 16.90
N LEU A 109 11.06 -3.63 15.63
CA LEU A 109 10.71 -4.46 14.46
C LEU A 109 11.45 -5.80 14.45
N GLY A 110 12.75 -5.81 14.76
CA GLY A 110 13.56 -7.04 14.73
C GLY A 110 13.14 -8.12 15.74
N ALA A 111 12.36 -7.76 16.76
CA ALA A 111 11.89 -8.68 17.80
C ALA A 111 10.37 -8.95 17.73
N THR A 112 9.61 -8.08 17.07
CA THR A 112 8.13 -8.08 17.13
C THR A 112 7.45 -8.09 15.76
N ALA A 113 8.23 -8.09 14.67
CA ALA A 113 7.73 -8.20 13.30
C ALA A 113 8.41 -9.37 12.57
N VAL A 114 7.77 -9.88 11.52
CA VAL A 114 8.32 -10.99 10.74
C VAL A 114 9.27 -10.45 9.69
N SER A 115 10.54 -10.82 9.78
CA SER A 115 11.57 -10.38 8.83
C SER A 115 11.39 -11.02 7.44
N ALA A 116 11.39 -10.20 6.40
CA ALA A 116 11.35 -10.64 5.00
C ALA A 116 12.56 -11.55 4.66
N SER A 117 13.74 -11.22 5.17
CA SER A 117 14.92 -12.07 5.01
C SER A 117 14.76 -13.42 5.71
N TRP A 118 14.15 -13.44 6.90
CA TRP A 118 13.90 -14.70 7.59
C TRP A 118 12.93 -15.60 6.80
N VAL A 119 11.86 -15.03 6.23
CA VAL A 119 10.91 -15.77 5.37
C VAL A 119 11.63 -16.34 4.14
N ARG A 120 12.46 -15.53 3.48
CA ARG A 120 13.29 -15.97 2.35
C ARG A 120 14.20 -17.13 2.75
N ASP A 121 14.84 -17.07 3.90
CA ASP A 121 15.71 -18.16 4.36
C ASP A 121 14.90 -19.45 4.56
N ARG A 122 13.64 -19.39 5.05
CA ARG A 122 12.76 -20.58 5.17
C ARG A 122 12.38 -21.14 3.80
N LEU A 123 12.12 -20.26 2.85
CA LEU A 123 11.88 -20.62 1.47
C LEU A 123 13.09 -21.34 0.84
N GLN A 124 14.29 -20.80 1.02
CA GLN A 124 15.54 -21.42 0.53
C GLN A 124 15.77 -22.81 1.12
N ALA A 125 15.51 -22.96 2.43
CA ALA A 125 15.63 -24.23 3.13
C ALA A 125 14.53 -25.25 2.75
N SER A 126 13.47 -24.83 2.07
CA SER A 126 12.38 -25.74 1.69
C SER A 126 12.81 -26.77 0.66
N ARG A 127 12.27 -27.99 0.81
CA ARG A 127 12.47 -29.09 -0.13
C ARG A 127 11.68 -28.91 -1.42
N SER A 128 10.54 -28.22 -1.36
CA SER A 128 9.81 -27.82 -2.57
C SER A 128 10.53 -26.65 -3.21
N LYS A 129 10.68 -26.71 -4.54
CA LYS A 129 11.27 -25.62 -5.34
C LYS A 129 10.22 -24.83 -6.12
N ALA A 130 8.93 -25.08 -5.91
CA ALA A 130 7.84 -24.39 -6.59
C ALA A 130 7.01 -23.60 -5.57
N THR A 131 7.35 -22.33 -5.34
CA THR A 131 6.64 -21.46 -4.39
C THR A 131 6.29 -20.13 -5.02
N THR A 132 5.01 -19.80 -5.12
CA THR A 132 4.55 -18.45 -5.48
C THR A 132 4.33 -17.63 -4.22
N MET A 133 4.87 -16.43 -4.16
CA MET A 133 4.62 -15.44 -3.11
C MET A 133 3.78 -14.28 -3.67
N LEU A 134 2.70 -13.94 -2.98
CA LEU A 134 1.83 -12.83 -3.31
C LEU A 134 1.86 -11.87 -2.12
N ILE A 135 2.27 -10.62 -2.33
CA ILE A 135 2.54 -9.67 -1.25
C ILE A 135 1.72 -8.41 -1.48
N ASP A 136 0.58 -8.37 -0.80
CA ASP A 136 -0.31 -7.22 -0.76
C ASP A 136 0.02 -6.35 0.47
N CYS A 137 1.25 -5.84 0.47
CA CYS A 137 1.74 -4.99 1.55
C CYS A 137 2.11 -3.62 1.00
N CYS A 138 1.53 -2.58 1.60
CA CYS A 138 2.01 -1.22 1.43
C CYS A 138 3.36 -1.08 2.16
N PHE A 139 4.47 -1.30 1.45
CA PHE A 139 5.78 -0.91 1.96
C PHE A 139 5.92 0.60 1.82
N SER A 140 5.54 1.36 2.84
CA SER A 140 5.81 2.80 2.82
C SER A 140 7.15 3.06 3.52
N GLY A 141 8.03 3.80 2.85
CA GLY A 141 9.20 4.42 3.49
C GLY A 141 8.83 5.61 4.39
N ALA A 142 7.52 5.86 4.57
CA ALA A 142 6.97 7.08 5.15
C ALA A 142 6.34 6.88 6.55
N PHE A 143 6.33 5.66 7.10
CA PHE A 143 5.83 5.43 8.47
C PHE A 143 6.74 5.97 9.58
N LEU A 144 7.85 6.66 9.25
CA LEU A 144 8.59 7.49 10.20
C LEU A 144 7.85 8.82 10.43
N ARG A 145 6.69 8.79 11.09
CA ARG A 145 6.01 9.99 11.60
C ARG A 145 6.82 10.61 12.74
N GLY A 146 7.88 11.34 12.40
CA GLY A 146 8.69 12.06 13.38
C GLY A 146 9.98 12.67 12.84
N MET A 147 10.50 12.16 11.73
CA MET A 147 11.63 12.76 11.03
C MET A 147 11.22 13.06 9.60
N GLN A 148 11.58 14.25 9.12
CA GLN A 148 11.30 14.71 7.76
C GLN A 148 11.69 13.63 6.74
N ALA A 149 10.72 12.88 6.23
CA ALA A 149 10.89 11.90 5.17
C ALA A 149 11.17 12.64 3.86
N LYS A 150 12.39 13.18 3.72
CA LYS A 150 12.87 13.76 2.46
C LYS A 150 13.76 12.80 1.66
N SER A 151 14.12 11.64 2.22
CA SER A 151 15.06 10.72 1.55
C SER A 151 14.95 9.26 2.00
N ALA A 152 13.76 8.74 2.34
CA ALA A 152 13.64 7.30 2.56
C ALA A 152 13.81 6.58 1.21
N PRO A 153 14.78 5.66 1.05
CA PRO A 153 14.91 4.89 -0.18
C PRO A 153 13.63 4.10 -0.43
N ALA A 154 13.27 3.94 -1.70
CA ALA A 154 12.13 3.10 -2.07
C ALA A 154 12.32 1.68 -1.50
N PRO A 155 11.24 1.01 -1.06
CA PRO A 155 11.33 -0.33 -0.51
C PRO A 155 12.04 -1.29 -1.47
N ASN A 156 13.12 -1.91 -1.01
CA ASN A 156 13.88 -2.85 -1.83
C ASN A 156 13.29 -4.26 -1.73
N VAL A 157 12.09 -4.46 -2.28
CA VAL A 157 11.42 -5.76 -2.31
C VAL A 157 12.25 -6.83 -3.05
N GLY A 158 13.18 -6.41 -3.91
CA GLY A 158 14.19 -7.30 -4.52
C GLY A 158 15.04 -8.05 -3.49
N ALA A 159 15.13 -7.57 -2.24
CA ALA A 159 15.75 -8.26 -1.12
C ALA A 159 15.18 -9.65 -0.83
N LEU A 160 13.89 -9.87 -1.13
CA LEU A 160 13.24 -11.16 -0.97
C LEU A 160 13.78 -12.21 -1.94
N MET A 161 14.30 -11.79 -3.10
CA MET A 161 14.80 -12.69 -4.15
C MET A 161 16.32 -12.83 -4.16
N ARG A 162 17.05 -12.00 -3.40
CA ARG A 162 18.51 -12.09 -3.32
C ARG A 162 18.93 -13.49 -2.87
N ASP A 163 19.97 -14.01 -3.50
CA ASP A 163 20.62 -15.28 -3.13
C ASP A 163 19.71 -16.52 -3.19
N LEU A 164 18.55 -16.43 -3.86
CA LEU A 164 17.72 -17.59 -4.13
C LEU A 164 18.46 -18.56 -5.08
N PRO A 165 18.50 -19.88 -4.79
CA PRO A 165 19.20 -20.86 -5.63
C PRO A 165 18.69 -20.87 -7.07
N GLU A 166 19.58 -21.17 -8.01
CA GLU A 166 19.18 -21.52 -9.38
C GLU A 166 18.18 -22.70 -9.35
N GLY A 167 17.09 -22.59 -10.11
CA GLY A 167 15.98 -23.55 -10.10
C GLY A 167 14.96 -23.37 -8.96
N SER A 168 15.10 -22.36 -8.09
CA SER A 168 14.02 -21.97 -7.17
C SER A 168 12.92 -21.23 -7.94
N GLY A 169 11.83 -21.91 -8.26
CA GLY A 169 10.66 -21.32 -8.89
C GLY A 169 9.92 -20.45 -7.88
N VAL A 170 10.42 -19.24 -7.69
CA VAL A 170 9.84 -18.24 -6.81
C VAL A 170 9.39 -17.06 -7.63
N ALA A 171 8.14 -16.67 -7.46
CA ALA A 171 7.62 -15.45 -8.03
C ALA A 171 7.00 -14.59 -6.94
N VAL A 172 7.37 -13.31 -6.91
CA VAL A 172 6.82 -12.33 -5.98
C VAL A 172 6.00 -11.34 -6.78
N LEU A 173 4.70 -11.23 -6.49
CA LEU A 173 3.82 -10.19 -7.02
C LEU A 173 3.51 -9.20 -5.91
N THR A 174 3.80 -7.89 -6.11
CA THR A 174 3.55 -6.88 -5.06
C THR A 174 2.72 -5.70 -5.53
N ALA A 175 1.83 -5.23 -4.65
CA ALA A 175 0.96 -4.08 -4.87
C ALA A 175 1.65 -2.76 -4.43
N SER A 176 2.69 -2.32 -5.15
CA SER A 176 3.44 -1.12 -4.74
C SER A 176 2.69 0.17 -5.15
N GLY A 177 2.27 1.01 -4.19
CA GLY A 177 1.73 2.37 -4.41
C GLY A 177 1.66 3.18 -3.11
N GLU A 178 1.93 4.49 -3.13
CA GLU A 178 2.08 5.32 -1.91
C GLU A 178 0.77 5.74 -1.22
N THR A 179 -0.41 5.46 -1.77
CA THR A 179 -1.67 5.96 -1.20
C THR A 179 -2.87 5.11 -1.63
N GLU A 180 -3.23 4.09 -0.87
CA GLU A 180 -4.54 3.42 -1.00
C GLU A 180 -5.64 4.05 -0.14
N PHE A 181 -5.30 5.00 0.75
CA PHE A 181 -6.24 5.57 1.72
C PHE A 181 -7.44 6.33 1.14
N SER A 182 -7.55 6.52 -0.17
CA SER A 182 -8.47 7.52 -0.75
C SER A 182 -9.51 7.00 -1.73
N LEU A 183 -9.49 5.71 -2.11
CA LEU A 183 -10.40 5.23 -3.16
C LEU A 183 -11.63 4.45 -2.65
N GLU A 184 -11.64 4.01 -1.40
CA GLU A 184 -12.74 3.19 -0.87
C GLU A 184 -13.96 4.01 -0.40
N ASP A 185 -13.92 5.35 -0.41
CA ASP A 185 -14.81 6.18 0.43
C ASP A 185 -15.80 7.11 -0.31
N SER A 186 -16.02 6.97 -1.63
CA SER A 186 -16.84 7.97 -2.36
C SER A 186 -18.15 7.48 -2.99
N ALA A 187 -18.50 6.18 -2.92
CA ALA A 187 -19.56 5.66 -3.81
C ALA A 187 -20.83 5.06 -3.18
N SER A 188 -20.92 4.79 -1.88
CA SER A 188 -22.15 4.17 -1.35
C SER A 188 -22.45 4.53 0.09
N GLY A 189 -23.47 5.38 0.30
CA GLY A 189 -24.07 5.72 1.59
C GLY A 189 -24.87 4.58 2.24
N GLN A 190 -24.38 3.34 2.15
CA GLN A 190 -24.89 2.16 2.83
C GLN A 190 -23.72 1.51 3.57
N PHE A 191 -24.00 0.92 4.74
CA PHE A 191 -23.06 0.29 5.68
C PHE A 191 -21.75 -0.14 5.00
N PRO A 192 -20.56 0.29 5.47
CA PRO A 192 -19.31 0.11 4.73
C PRO A 192 -19.07 -1.37 4.48
N VAL A 193 -19.39 -1.84 3.28
CA VAL A 193 -19.04 -3.18 2.82
C VAL A 193 -17.55 -3.13 2.57
N VAL A 194 -16.79 -3.73 3.49
CA VAL A 194 -15.35 -3.91 3.32
C VAL A 194 -15.13 -4.82 2.12
N LYS A 195 -14.39 -4.32 1.12
CA LYS A 195 -14.03 -5.07 -0.08
C LYS A 195 -12.57 -5.55 0.03
N PRO A 196 -12.18 -6.57 -0.75
CA PRO A 196 -10.77 -6.86 -0.95
C PRO A 196 -10.03 -5.63 -1.51
N SER A 197 -8.73 -5.58 -1.32
CA SER A 197 -7.84 -4.62 -1.98
C SER A 197 -7.99 -4.73 -3.49
N TYR A 198 -7.61 -3.67 -4.22
CA TYR A 198 -7.73 -3.69 -5.67
C TYR A 198 -6.83 -4.75 -6.32
N PHE A 199 -5.64 -4.96 -5.74
CA PHE A 199 -4.71 -5.99 -6.16
C PHE A 199 -5.28 -7.40 -5.95
N THR A 200 -5.82 -7.66 -4.76
CA THR A 200 -6.39 -8.97 -4.44
C THR A 200 -7.68 -9.24 -5.19
N GLU A 201 -8.52 -8.22 -5.38
CA GLU A 201 -9.70 -8.32 -6.23
C GLU A 201 -9.33 -8.73 -7.66
N ALA A 202 -8.26 -8.15 -8.24
CA ALA A 202 -7.78 -8.52 -9.57
C ALA A 202 -7.29 -9.98 -9.62
N ILE A 203 -6.53 -10.44 -8.62
CA ILE A 203 -6.09 -11.85 -8.53
C ILE A 203 -7.29 -12.79 -8.48
N VAL A 204 -8.22 -12.52 -7.55
CA VAL A 204 -9.43 -13.32 -7.34
C VAL A 204 -10.27 -13.36 -8.61
N ALA A 205 -10.47 -12.23 -9.27
CA ALA A 205 -11.22 -12.15 -10.52
C ALA A 205 -10.57 -12.96 -11.64
N GLY A 206 -9.26 -12.83 -11.83
CA GLY A 206 -8.52 -13.54 -12.88
C GLY A 206 -8.56 -15.06 -12.71
N ILE A 207 -8.40 -15.54 -11.48
CA ILE A 207 -8.46 -16.97 -11.19
C ILE A 207 -9.91 -17.49 -11.26
N ALA A 208 -10.87 -16.81 -10.64
CA ALA A 208 -12.25 -17.29 -10.54
C ALA A 208 -12.96 -17.36 -11.91
N SER A 209 -12.71 -16.39 -12.78
CA SER A 209 -13.30 -16.32 -14.12
C SER A 209 -12.53 -17.13 -15.16
N GLY A 210 -11.26 -17.47 -14.89
CA GLY A 210 -10.36 -18.00 -15.89
C GLY A 210 -9.86 -16.97 -16.91
N GLU A 211 -10.15 -15.67 -16.74
CA GLU A 211 -9.67 -14.64 -17.69
C GLU A 211 -8.15 -14.46 -17.66
N ALA A 212 -7.49 -14.91 -16.59
CA ALA A 212 -6.03 -14.96 -16.52
C ALA A 212 -5.42 -16.19 -17.25
N ASP A 213 -6.23 -17.09 -17.82
CA ASP A 213 -5.78 -18.19 -18.71
C ASP A 213 -5.63 -17.62 -20.14
N ALA A 214 -4.57 -16.84 -20.36
CA ALA A 214 -4.37 -16.10 -21.61
C ALA A 214 -4.14 -17.03 -22.81
N THR A 215 -3.50 -18.17 -22.57
CA THR A 215 -3.23 -19.19 -23.61
C THR A 215 -4.42 -20.11 -23.89
N GLY A 216 -5.40 -20.19 -22.98
CA GLY A 216 -6.60 -21.01 -23.11
C GLY A 216 -6.37 -22.50 -22.84
N ASP A 217 -5.18 -22.88 -22.36
CA ASP A 217 -4.79 -24.27 -22.12
C ASP A 217 -5.40 -24.87 -20.83
N GLY A 218 -6.12 -24.05 -20.06
CA GLY A 218 -6.75 -24.45 -18.81
C GLY A 218 -5.82 -24.35 -17.61
N ILE A 219 -4.67 -23.70 -17.75
CA ILE A 219 -3.70 -23.46 -16.70
C ILE A 219 -3.53 -21.95 -16.57
N ILE A 220 -3.47 -21.47 -15.33
CA ILE A 220 -3.10 -20.09 -15.05
C ILE A 220 -1.71 -20.14 -14.43
N THR A 221 -0.72 -19.72 -15.21
CA THR A 221 0.65 -19.57 -14.74
C THR A 221 0.80 -18.28 -13.94
N VAL A 222 1.89 -18.18 -13.17
CA VAL A 222 2.28 -16.94 -12.50
C VAL A 222 2.44 -15.80 -13.49
N ASP A 223 2.99 -16.10 -14.68
CA ASP A 223 3.26 -15.08 -15.68
C ASP A 223 1.97 -14.50 -16.24
N GLU A 224 1.02 -15.36 -16.64
CA GLU A 224 -0.28 -14.92 -17.14
C GLU A 224 -1.11 -14.23 -16.05
N LEU A 225 -1.06 -14.72 -14.81
CA LEU A 225 -1.72 -14.05 -13.69
C LEU A 225 -1.14 -12.65 -13.46
N TYR A 226 0.18 -12.49 -13.52
CA TYR A 226 0.80 -11.18 -13.37
C TYR A 226 0.37 -10.23 -14.48
N ASP A 227 0.41 -10.67 -15.74
CA ASP A 227 0.05 -9.82 -16.87
C ASP A 227 -1.42 -9.36 -16.75
N TYR A 228 -2.33 -10.28 -16.41
CA TYR A 228 -3.74 -9.95 -16.14
C TYR A 228 -3.91 -8.94 -14.99
N VAL A 229 -3.24 -9.19 -13.86
CA VAL A 229 -3.33 -8.32 -12.67
C VAL A 229 -2.72 -6.96 -12.96
N TYR A 230 -1.58 -6.91 -13.65
CA TYR A 230 -0.93 -5.66 -14.04
C TYR A 230 -1.86 -4.81 -14.90
N ASP A 231 -2.42 -5.39 -15.96
CA ASP A 231 -3.33 -4.69 -16.86
C ASP A 231 -4.57 -4.19 -16.11
N ARG A 232 -5.17 -5.02 -15.27
CA ARG A 232 -6.36 -4.65 -14.49
C ARG A 232 -6.07 -3.57 -13.44
N VAL A 233 -4.95 -3.66 -12.74
CA VAL A 233 -4.57 -2.68 -11.71
C VAL A 233 -4.19 -1.34 -12.34
N VAL A 234 -3.44 -1.35 -13.45
CA VAL A 234 -2.96 -0.13 -14.12
C VAL A 234 -4.05 0.57 -14.93
N SER A 235 -4.99 -0.19 -15.53
CA SER A 235 -6.16 0.39 -16.21
C SER A 235 -7.26 0.83 -15.23
N GLY A 236 -7.20 0.35 -13.99
CA GLY A 236 -8.11 0.70 -12.92
C GLY A 236 -7.81 2.04 -12.26
N PRO A 237 -8.62 2.43 -11.27
CA PRO A 237 -8.45 3.67 -10.51
C PRO A 237 -7.32 3.61 -9.47
N SER A 238 -6.64 2.46 -9.30
CA SER A 238 -5.56 2.32 -8.31
C SER A 238 -4.26 3.00 -8.79
N PRO A 239 -3.57 3.77 -7.94
CA PRO A 239 -2.24 4.31 -8.25
C PRO A 239 -1.14 3.23 -8.19
N GLN A 240 -1.46 2.01 -7.78
CA GLN A 240 -0.49 0.93 -7.65
C GLN A 240 0.13 0.52 -8.99
N ARG A 241 1.37 0.04 -8.92
CA ARG A 241 2.09 -0.53 -10.05
C ARG A 241 2.61 -1.91 -9.64
N PRO A 242 1.88 -2.98 -10.00
CA PRO A 242 2.29 -4.33 -9.66
C PRO A 242 3.67 -4.66 -10.19
N ARG A 243 4.51 -5.27 -9.35
CA ARG A 243 5.82 -5.78 -9.77
C ARG A 243 5.85 -7.29 -9.68
N LYS A 244 6.51 -7.92 -10.65
CA LYS A 244 6.87 -9.34 -10.63
C LYS A 244 8.38 -9.47 -10.56
N MET A 245 8.85 -10.29 -9.62
CA MET A 245 10.23 -10.77 -9.60
C MET A 245 10.19 -12.29 -9.65
N ARG A 246 11.06 -12.89 -10.46
CA ARG A 246 11.13 -14.35 -10.59
C ARG A 246 12.57 -14.83 -10.49
N SER A 247 12.77 -15.93 -9.77
CA SER A 247 13.97 -16.74 -9.82
C SER A 247 13.65 -18.12 -10.38
N GLY A 248 14.67 -18.82 -10.89
CA GLY A 248 14.59 -20.21 -11.32
C GLY A 248 13.91 -20.47 -12.67
N GLU A 249 14.10 -21.71 -13.14
CA GLU A 249 13.54 -22.23 -14.38
C GLU A 249 12.25 -23.02 -14.12
N GLY A 250 11.41 -23.14 -15.15
CA GLY A 250 10.18 -23.94 -15.11
C GLY A 250 8.91 -23.15 -14.78
N VAL A 251 7.76 -23.69 -15.20
CA VAL A 251 6.46 -23.01 -15.12
C VAL A 251 5.86 -23.13 -13.73
N LEU A 252 5.56 -22.00 -13.10
CA LEU A 252 4.81 -21.94 -11.85
C LEU A 252 3.32 -21.82 -12.13
N ILE A 253 2.57 -22.83 -11.73
CA ILE A 253 1.13 -22.91 -11.93
C ILE A 253 0.43 -22.35 -10.69
N VAL A 254 -0.29 -21.25 -10.85
CA VAL A 254 -1.14 -20.69 -9.79
C VAL A 254 -2.47 -21.40 -9.75
N ALA A 255 -3.11 -21.59 -10.91
CA ALA A 255 -4.39 -22.25 -10.98
C ALA A 255 -4.61 -23.18 -12.18
N GLN A 256 -5.62 -24.05 -12.07
CA GLN A 256 -5.99 -25.01 -13.12
C GLN A 256 -7.51 -25.10 -13.23
N ARG A 257 -7.99 -25.23 -14.46
CA ARG A 257 -9.39 -25.29 -14.81
C ARG A 257 -10.10 -26.43 -14.06
N PRO A 258 -11.25 -26.17 -13.42
CA PRO A 258 -12.04 -27.22 -12.77
C PRO A 258 -12.59 -28.24 -13.77
N PRO A 259 -12.89 -29.48 -13.32
CA PRO A 259 -13.78 -30.37 -14.04
C PRO A 259 -15.15 -29.68 -14.21
N GLY A 260 -15.49 -29.28 -15.44
CA GLY A 260 -16.69 -28.47 -15.74
C GLY A 260 -16.41 -27.16 -16.49
N GLY A 261 -15.13 -26.76 -16.62
CA GLY A 261 -14.73 -25.56 -17.35
C GLY A 261 -14.74 -24.28 -16.49
N TRP A 262 -14.08 -23.23 -16.97
CA TRP A 262 -14.17 -21.92 -16.33
C TRP A 262 -15.63 -21.41 -16.37
N PRO A 263 -16.19 -20.86 -15.29
CA PRO A 263 -17.44 -20.12 -15.38
C PRO A 263 -17.19 -18.92 -16.29
N GLY A 264 -17.70 -18.99 -17.52
CA GLY A 264 -17.27 -18.14 -18.63
C GLY A 264 -17.30 -16.62 -18.36
N ARG A 265 -16.57 -15.88 -19.23
CA ARG A 265 -16.46 -14.41 -19.25
C ARG A 265 -17.78 -13.73 -18.89
N GLY A 266 -17.81 -13.02 -17.76
CA GLY A 266 -18.98 -12.26 -17.28
C GLY A 266 -19.69 -12.79 -16.03
N ALA A 267 -19.34 -13.98 -15.52
CA ALA A 267 -19.80 -14.41 -14.20
C ALA A 267 -19.01 -13.71 -13.09
N THR A 268 -19.61 -12.75 -12.39
CA THR A 268 -18.98 -12.16 -11.21
C THR A 268 -18.96 -13.19 -10.08
N TRP A 269 -17.77 -13.60 -9.65
CA TRP A 269 -17.59 -14.53 -8.52
C TRP A 269 -18.33 -14.08 -7.23
N ALA A 270 -18.52 -12.77 -7.08
CA ALA A 270 -19.28 -12.17 -5.99
C ALA A 270 -20.73 -12.68 -5.90
N ALA A 271 -21.34 -13.07 -7.04
CA ALA A 271 -22.71 -13.59 -7.10
C ALA A 271 -22.82 -15.08 -6.71
N SER A 272 -21.70 -15.80 -6.61
CA SER A 272 -21.66 -17.26 -6.41
C SER A 272 -20.91 -17.71 -5.15
N ARG A 273 -20.58 -16.80 -4.21
CA ARG A 273 -19.93 -17.12 -2.93
C ARG A 273 -20.71 -18.18 -2.13
N PRO A 274 -20.11 -19.34 -1.79
CA PRO A 274 -20.66 -20.24 -0.77
C PRO A 274 -20.62 -19.56 0.61
N ALA A 275 -21.61 -19.84 1.47
CA ALA A 275 -21.62 -19.34 2.85
C ALA A 275 -20.37 -19.85 3.61
N PRO A 276 -19.73 -19.00 4.44
CA PRO A 276 -18.50 -19.36 5.16
C PRO A 276 -18.77 -20.54 6.11
N ARG A 277 -17.99 -21.62 5.98
CA ARG A 277 -18.00 -22.73 6.94
C ARG A 277 -16.87 -22.56 7.95
N GLY A 278 -17.25 -22.57 9.24
CA GLY A 278 -16.41 -22.91 10.39
C GLY A 278 -15.02 -22.26 10.44
N VAL A 279 -14.96 -20.98 10.83
CA VAL A 279 -13.71 -20.35 11.29
C VAL A 279 -13.59 -20.64 12.79
N THR A 280 -12.48 -21.23 13.23
CA THR A 280 -12.10 -21.24 14.64
C THR A 280 -11.62 -19.86 15.02
N THR A 281 -12.55 -19.01 15.45
CA THR A 281 -12.22 -17.72 16.08
C THR A 281 -11.70 -18.01 17.49
N HIS A 282 -10.42 -17.76 17.74
CA HIS A 282 -9.97 -17.57 19.11
C HIS A 282 -10.57 -16.27 19.65
N PRO A 283 -11.25 -16.26 20.80
CA PRO A 283 -11.80 -15.04 21.36
C PRO A 283 -10.63 -14.12 21.74
N ALA A 284 -10.65 -12.90 21.22
CA ALA A 284 -9.76 -11.84 21.66
C ALA A 284 -9.90 -11.61 23.18
N PRO A 285 -8.82 -11.27 23.90
CA PRO A 285 -8.95 -10.86 25.29
C PRO A 285 -9.87 -9.66 25.38
N ALA A 286 -10.81 -9.70 26.34
CA ALA A 286 -11.78 -8.64 26.58
C ALA A 286 -11.04 -7.35 26.97
N VAL A 287 -10.86 -6.46 26.00
CA VAL A 287 -10.48 -5.08 26.28
C VAL A 287 -11.71 -4.40 26.88
N ALA A 288 -11.60 -4.04 28.15
CA ALA A 288 -12.62 -3.28 28.86
C ALA A 288 -12.98 -2.03 28.05
N ALA A 289 -14.27 -1.88 27.72
CA ALA A 289 -14.80 -0.68 27.11
C ALA A 289 -14.45 0.53 28.00
N PRO A 290 -13.83 1.59 27.47
CA PRO A 290 -13.69 2.82 28.23
C PRO A 290 -15.09 3.34 28.55
N ALA A 291 -15.29 3.70 29.82
CA ALA A 291 -16.50 4.29 30.32
C ALA A 291 -16.91 5.48 29.43
N ARG A 292 -18.15 5.45 28.94
CA ARG A 292 -18.76 6.58 28.23
C ARG A 292 -18.88 7.75 29.20
N SER A 293 -17.92 8.68 29.17
CA SER A 293 -18.14 10.05 29.62
C SER A 293 -18.85 10.80 28.50
N GLY A 294 -20.13 11.06 28.69
CA GLY A 294 -20.85 12.04 27.89
C GLY A 294 -20.36 13.44 28.27
N ALA A 295 -19.63 14.10 27.37
CA ALA A 295 -19.56 15.55 27.25
C ALA A 295 -18.84 15.93 25.94
N ASP A 296 -19.52 16.75 25.15
CA ASP A 296 -18.99 17.72 24.18
C ASP A 296 -18.37 17.23 22.86
N GLN A 297 -19.24 16.76 21.96
CA GLN A 297 -18.99 16.78 20.52
C GLN A 297 -19.71 17.98 19.87
N HIS A 298 -19.23 19.22 20.05
CA HIS A 298 -19.61 20.37 19.18
C HIS A 298 -18.64 21.56 19.21
N ALA A 299 -17.34 21.37 19.50
CA ALA A 299 -16.37 22.49 19.54
C ALA A 299 -15.21 22.39 18.52
N GLY A 300 -15.21 21.38 17.63
CA GLY A 300 -14.04 21.08 16.78
C GLY A 300 -13.97 21.78 15.42
N SER A 301 -15.05 22.37 14.90
CA SER A 301 -15.09 22.91 13.52
C SER A 301 -15.01 24.44 13.45
N ALA A 302 -15.44 25.15 14.50
CA ALA A 302 -15.50 26.61 14.52
C ALA A 302 -14.12 27.29 14.71
N TRP A 303 -13.19 26.63 15.40
CA TRP A 303 -11.85 27.19 15.63
C TRP A 303 -10.97 27.13 14.37
N TRP A 304 -11.11 26.07 13.56
CA TRP A 304 -10.40 25.95 12.28
C TRP A 304 -10.90 26.95 11.23
N THR A 305 -12.20 27.26 11.20
CA THR A 305 -12.75 28.29 10.31
C THR A 305 -12.32 29.69 10.74
N ALA A 306 -12.30 29.97 12.04
CA ALA A 306 -11.78 31.23 12.59
C ALA A 306 -10.28 31.42 12.28
N LEU A 307 -9.45 30.39 12.43
CA LEU A 307 -8.01 30.44 12.12
C LEU A 307 -7.74 30.66 10.62
N ARG A 308 -8.52 30.03 9.74
CA ARG A 308 -8.42 30.28 8.29
C ARG A 308 -8.85 31.71 7.92
N ALA A 309 -9.91 32.22 8.54
CA ALA A 309 -10.36 33.60 8.31
C ALA A 309 -9.32 34.63 8.80
N ALA A 310 -8.71 34.38 9.96
CA ALA A 310 -7.65 35.23 10.50
C ALA A 310 -6.39 35.24 9.61
N ALA A 311 -5.98 34.08 9.09
CA ALA A 311 -4.83 33.97 8.17
C ALA A 311 -5.07 34.73 6.86
N VAL A 312 -6.27 34.63 6.27
CA VAL A 312 -6.65 35.36 5.05
C VAL A 312 -6.68 36.87 5.31
N TRP A 313 -7.21 37.31 6.46
CA TRP A 313 -7.24 38.71 6.83
C TRP A 313 -5.84 39.30 7.02
N ALA A 314 -4.95 38.58 7.73
CA ALA A 314 -3.55 38.97 7.91
C ALA A 314 -2.81 39.09 6.56
N GLY A 315 -3.03 38.16 5.63
CA GLY A 315 -2.48 38.24 4.28
C GLY A 315 -2.93 39.47 3.50
N ARG A 316 -4.21 39.86 3.63
CA ARG A 316 -4.74 41.08 2.99
C ARG A 316 -4.17 42.36 3.59
N VAL A 317 -3.97 42.40 4.91
CA VAL A 317 -3.33 43.55 5.59
C VAL A 317 -1.87 43.71 5.12
N LEU A 318 -1.10 42.62 5.06
CA LEU A 318 0.29 42.66 4.59
C LEU A 318 0.38 43.10 3.12
N LEU A 319 -0.56 42.68 2.26
CA LEU A 319 -0.62 43.13 0.88
C LEU A 319 -0.86 44.65 0.78
N TRP A 320 -1.83 45.18 1.52
CA TRP A 320 -2.12 46.62 1.51
C TRP A 320 -1.00 47.46 2.11
N LEU A 321 -0.31 46.97 3.14
CA LEU A 321 0.90 47.61 3.67
C LEU A 321 2.01 47.65 2.62
N GLY A 322 2.22 46.56 1.87
CA GLY A 322 3.18 46.52 0.76
C GLY A 322 2.85 47.52 -0.35
N ILE A 323 1.58 47.62 -0.74
CA ILE A 323 1.11 48.60 -1.75
C ILE A 323 1.31 50.04 -1.24
N ALA A 324 0.95 50.33 0.01
CA ALA A 324 1.12 51.65 0.60
C ALA A 324 2.60 52.06 0.66
N TRP A 325 3.49 51.13 1.02
CA TRP A 325 4.93 51.36 1.07
C TRP A 325 5.52 51.62 -0.32
N PHE A 326 5.05 50.90 -1.35
CA PHE A 326 5.42 51.13 -2.74
C PHE A 326 4.98 52.51 -3.24
N LEU A 327 3.73 52.90 -2.98
CA LEU A 327 3.20 54.22 -3.37
C LEU A 327 3.94 55.37 -2.67
N LEU A 328 4.29 55.19 -1.39
CA LEU A 328 5.10 56.16 -0.65
C LEU A 328 6.51 56.28 -1.25
N GLY A 329 7.14 55.15 -1.60
CA GLY A 329 8.43 55.15 -2.32
C GLY A 329 8.36 55.88 -3.65
N ALA A 330 7.30 55.65 -4.44
CA ALA A 330 7.08 56.33 -5.72
C ALA A 330 6.88 57.85 -5.56
N LEU A 331 6.16 58.28 -4.52
CA LEU A 331 5.98 59.70 -4.20
C LEU A 331 7.30 60.37 -3.78
N ILE A 332 8.11 59.70 -2.97
CA ILE A 332 9.43 60.21 -2.56
C ILE A 332 10.36 60.34 -3.77
N VAL A 333 10.40 59.34 -4.66
CA VAL A 333 11.18 59.42 -5.90
C VAL A 333 10.66 60.54 -6.81
N GLY A 334 9.34 60.67 -6.95
CA GLY A 334 8.71 61.77 -7.69
C GLY A 334 9.07 63.16 -7.14
N TRP A 335 9.10 63.29 -5.82
CA TRP A 335 9.47 64.54 -5.14
C TRP A 335 10.96 64.87 -5.33
N ILE A 336 11.85 63.88 -5.19
CA ILE A 336 13.30 64.06 -5.40
C ILE A 336 13.60 64.41 -6.87
N THR A 337 12.87 63.82 -7.82
CA THR A 337 13.09 64.06 -9.26
C THR A 337 12.52 65.38 -9.77
N TRP A 338 11.53 65.96 -9.08
CA TRP A 338 10.95 67.25 -9.41
C TRP A 338 11.58 68.41 -8.62
N GLY A 339 12.16 68.13 -7.45
CA GLY A 339 12.49 69.13 -6.44
C GLY A 339 13.74 69.97 -6.66
N ASP A 340 14.79 69.51 -7.35
CA ASP A 340 16.01 70.32 -7.53
C ASP A 340 16.81 69.91 -8.77
N GLY A 341 17.40 70.91 -9.43
CA GLY A 341 18.27 70.79 -10.60
C GLY A 341 19.65 70.18 -10.30
N ALA A 342 19.71 69.07 -9.57
CA ALA A 342 20.93 68.36 -9.25
C ALA A 342 21.27 67.29 -10.30
N SER A 343 22.55 67.27 -10.70
CA SER A 343 23.15 66.38 -11.70
C SER A 343 22.84 64.91 -11.45
N ARG A 344 22.33 64.26 -12.50
CA ARG A 344 21.83 62.89 -12.51
C ARG A 344 22.97 61.88 -12.62
N ASP A 345 23.03 60.92 -11.70
CA ASP A 345 23.81 59.69 -11.86
C ASP A 345 22.81 58.52 -11.98
N GLU A 346 22.75 57.91 -13.16
CA GLU A 346 21.72 56.93 -13.55
C GLU A 346 21.67 55.71 -12.62
N GLY A 347 22.79 55.39 -11.96
CA GLY A 347 22.88 54.29 -10.99
C GLY A 347 21.96 54.44 -9.78
N SER A 348 21.68 55.68 -9.34
CA SER A 348 20.90 55.97 -8.13
C SER A 348 19.42 55.63 -8.30
N VAL A 349 18.85 55.95 -9.47
CA VAL A 349 17.43 55.69 -9.80
C VAL A 349 17.20 54.21 -10.02
N PHE A 350 18.18 53.51 -10.60
CA PHE A 350 18.12 52.06 -10.81
C PHE A 350 18.21 51.29 -9.48
N PHE A 351 19.08 51.73 -8.56
CA PHE A 351 19.22 51.12 -7.23
C PHE A 351 17.94 51.26 -6.40
N ILE A 352 17.33 52.44 -6.43
CA ILE A 352 16.06 52.68 -5.71
C ILE A 352 14.96 51.80 -6.31
N ASN A 353 14.74 51.78 -7.63
CA ASN A 353 13.71 50.92 -8.22
C ASN A 353 13.91 49.41 -7.95
N ALA A 354 15.16 48.92 -7.97
CA ALA A 354 15.46 47.52 -7.69
C ALA A 354 15.15 47.11 -6.24
N MET A 355 15.35 48.03 -5.28
CA MET A 355 15.13 47.75 -3.86
C MET A 355 13.66 47.51 -3.50
N PHE A 356 12.72 48.05 -4.27
CA PHE A 356 11.28 47.88 -4.04
C PHE A 356 10.62 46.84 -4.96
N LEU A 357 11.18 46.59 -6.14
CA LEU A 357 10.62 45.63 -7.10
C LEU A 357 10.85 44.17 -6.68
N ILE A 358 12.03 43.86 -6.12
CA ILE A 358 12.40 42.49 -5.72
C ILE A 358 11.49 41.96 -4.59
N PRO A 359 11.25 42.70 -3.48
CA PRO A 359 10.35 42.24 -2.41
C PRO A 359 8.92 42.03 -2.89
N LEU A 360 8.43 42.89 -3.81
CA LEU A 360 7.09 42.79 -4.37
C LEU A 360 6.94 41.52 -5.23
N ILE A 361 7.93 41.21 -6.08
CA ILE A 361 7.95 39.98 -6.87
C ILE A 361 8.02 38.75 -5.95
N THR A 362 8.84 38.78 -4.90
CA THR A 362 8.91 37.67 -3.94
C THR A 362 7.58 37.45 -3.23
N LEU A 363 6.88 38.51 -2.81
CA LEU A 363 5.58 38.43 -2.16
C LEU A 363 4.50 37.86 -3.10
N VAL A 364 4.48 38.29 -4.36
CA VAL A 364 3.54 37.79 -5.37
C VAL A 364 3.81 36.31 -5.68
N CYS A 365 5.08 35.90 -5.80
CA CYS A 365 5.46 34.51 -6.03
C CYS A 365 5.01 33.59 -4.87
N VAL A 366 5.16 34.03 -3.62
CA VAL A 366 4.69 33.27 -2.45
C VAL A 366 3.17 33.15 -2.43
N LEU A 367 2.43 34.23 -2.72
CA LEU A 367 0.96 34.21 -2.81
C LEU A 367 0.44 33.32 -3.95
N VAL A 368 1.06 33.36 -5.14
CA VAL A 368 0.66 32.54 -6.29
C VAL A 368 0.99 31.06 -6.07
N TRP A 369 2.12 30.74 -5.43
CA TRP A 369 2.42 29.36 -5.01
C TRP A 369 1.34 28.85 -4.07
N ASP A 370 1.00 29.59 -3.02
CA ASP A 370 0.06 29.14 -2.00
C ASP A 370 -1.36 28.96 -2.56
N VAL A 371 -1.79 29.83 -3.48
CA VAL A 371 -3.05 29.69 -4.21
C VAL A 371 -3.08 28.46 -5.13
N ARG A 372 -1.99 28.14 -5.84
CA ARG A 372 -1.89 26.89 -6.63
C ARG A 372 -1.94 25.65 -5.75
N ARG A 373 -1.39 25.71 -4.54
CA ARG A 373 -1.44 24.61 -3.55
C ARG A 373 -2.85 24.40 -2.98
N LEU A 374 -3.62 25.48 -2.87
CA LEU A 374 -5.03 25.45 -2.44
C LEU A 374 -5.98 25.02 -3.57
N LEU A 375 -5.72 25.42 -4.82
CA LEU A 375 -6.55 25.10 -5.99
C LEU A 375 -6.18 23.77 -6.69
N GLY A 376 -4.98 23.23 -6.44
CA GLY A 376 -4.55 21.91 -6.92
C GLY A 376 -5.31 20.73 -6.29
N ARG A 377 -6.22 21.00 -5.34
CA ARG A 377 -7.28 20.08 -4.92
C ARG A 377 -8.58 20.41 -5.66
N ARG A 378 -8.62 20.12 -6.96
CA ARG A 378 -9.83 19.86 -7.76
C ARG A 378 -9.40 19.65 -9.21
N ARG A 379 -9.12 18.40 -9.55
CA ARG A 379 -9.65 17.72 -10.73
C ARG A 379 -9.42 16.24 -10.57
#